data_AF-A0A7V6NLQ6-F1
#
_entry.id   AF-A0A7V6NLQ6-F1
#
_cell.length_a   1.000
_cell.length_b   1.000
_cell.length_c   1.000
_cell.angle_alpha   90.00
_cell.angle_beta   90.00
_cell.angle_gamma   90.00
#
_symmetry.space_group_name_H-M   'P 1'
#
loop_
_entity.id
_entity.type
_entity.pdbx_description
1 polymer ?
#
loop_
_entity_poly.entity_id
_entity_poly.type
_entity_poly.pdbx_seq_one_letter_code
_entity_poly.pdbx_strand_id
1 'polypeptide(L)'
;MKDTFMEHNMISCIHERLNFIYSLSENVYKSLKNEMELKALYNYYNGHYIKINDKYEYQKYPVPVISIEGKGDIGFNIDGVWIEFFIDRETFYKANIEELINKYDVEIYGGNNCLIDFYSDGKSVEDLLSDIENSDEEIIGISIYLKDTKYNNIKDAFFEVCSLLNM
;
A
#
# COMPACT_ATOMS: atom_id res chain seq x y z
N MET A 1 4.23 -16.48 36.66
CA MET A 1 5.60 -16.73 36.16
C MET A 1 5.61 -17.05 34.67
N LYS A 2 4.75 -17.96 34.15
CA LYS A 2 4.58 -18.14 32.70
C LYS A 2 3.98 -16.92 32.00
N ASP A 3 2.99 -16.27 32.61
CA ASP A 3 2.31 -15.11 31.99
C ASP A 3 3.24 -13.90 31.86
N THR A 4 4.03 -13.62 32.90
CA THR A 4 5.03 -12.53 32.90
C THR A 4 6.17 -12.76 31.90
N PHE A 5 6.54 -14.03 31.67
CA PHE A 5 7.54 -14.41 30.66
C PHE A 5 6.97 -14.28 29.24
N MET A 6 5.71 -14.68 29.03
CA MET A 6 5.01 -14.48 27.75
C MET A 6 4.83 -12.99 27.43
N GLU A 7 4.46 -12.17 28.41
CA GLU A 7 4.35 -10.72 28.26
C GLU A 7 5.71 -10.09 27.89
N HIS A 8 6.80 -10.48 28.57
CA HIS A 8 8.12 -9.95 28.25
C HIS A 8 8.56 -10.29 26.82
N ASN A 9 8.31 -11.53 26.37
CA ASN A 9 8.62 -11.93 25.00
C ASN A 9 7.77 -11.18 23.97
N MET A 10 6.48 -10.98 24.26
CA MET A 10 5.59 -10.20 23.39
C MET A 10 6.06 -8.75 23.26
N ILE A 11 6.46 -8.11 24.37
CA ILE A 11 6.99 -6.74 24.38
C ILE A 11 8.25 -6.65 23.52
N SER A 12 9.18 -7.61 23.66
CA SER A 12 10.39 -7.66 22.83
C SER A 12 10.05 -7.79 21.34
N CYS A 13 9.15 -8.71 20.98
CA CYS A 13 8.73 -8.91 19.60
C CYS A 13 8.09 -7.65 18.99
N ILE A 14 7.22 -6.96 19.73
CA ILE A 14 6.60 -5.71 19.26
C ILE A 14 7.68 -4.64 19.06
N HIS A 15 8.60 -4.47 20.02
CA HIS A 15 9.67 -3.50 19.93
C HIS A 15 10.58 -3.74 18.72
N GLU A 16 11.02 -4.98 18.52
CA GLU A 16 11.84 -5.39 17.38
C GLU A 16 11.10 -5.16 16.06
N ARG A 17 9.80 -5.49 16.00
CA ARG A 17 9.00 -5.30 14.80
C ARG A 17 8.83 -3.82 14.44
N LEU A 18 8.57 -2.97 15.44
CA LEU A 18 8.47 -1.52 15.23
C LEU A 18 9.81 -0.95 14.74
N ASN A 19 10.93 -1.28 15.39
CA ASN A 19 12.25 -0.83 14.94
C ASN A 19 12.56 -1.29 13.52
N PHE A 20 12.19 -2.54 13.19
CA PHE A 20 12.37 -3.09 11.86
C PHE A 20 11.61 -2.28 10.80
N ILE A 21 10.34 -1.96 11.05
CA ILE A 21 9.49 -1.21 10.12
C ILE A 21 10.03 0.19 9.85
N TYR A 22 10.41 0.92 10.90
CA TYR A 22 10.96 2.27 10.76
C TYR A 22 12.33 2.25 10.07
N SER A 23 13.16 1.24 10.36
CA SER A 23 14.46 1.08 9.68
C SER A 23 14.26 0.73 8.20
N LEU A 24 13.28 -0.12 7.89
CA LEU A 24 12.92 -0.50 6.53
C LEU A 24 12.45 0.72 5.73
N SER A 25 11.51 1.49 6.27
CA SER A 25 10.98 2.70 5.61
C SER A 25 12.04 3.75 5.38
N GLU A 26 12.94 3.98 6.35
CA GLU A 26 14.08 4.87 6.15
C GLU A 26 15.01 4.42 5.01
N ASN A 27 15.27 3.11 4.90
CA ASN A 27 16.12 2.57 3.85
C ASN A 27 15.48 2.69 2.47
N VAL A 28 14.17 2.41 2.36
CA VAL A 28 13.41 2.63 1.12
C VAL A 28 13.43 4.11 0.75
N TYR A 29 13.17 5.01 1.70
CA TYR A 29 13.19 6.45 1.47
C TYR A 29 14.56 6.93 0.98
N LYS A 30 15.66 6.53 1.64
CA LYS A 30 17.03 6.88 1.21
C LYS A 30 17.31 6.38 -0.21
N SER A 31 16.81 5.20 -0.57
CA SER A 31 16.97 4.63 -1.92
C SER A 31 16.20 5.45 -2.96
N LEU A 32 14.96 5.84 -2.68
CA LEU A 32 14.12 6.64 -3.58
C LEU A 32 14.60 8.08 -3.72
N LYS A 33 15.07 8.70 -2.63
CA LYS A 33 15.58 10.08 -2.63
C LYS A 33 16.81 10.26 -3.54
N ASN A 34 17.57 9.18 -3.77
CA ASN A 34 18.75 9.22 -4.64
C ASN A 34 18.40 9.12 -6.13
N GLU A 35 17.13 8.89 -6.47
CA GLU A 35 16.66 8.93 -7.87
C GLU A 35 16.47 10.38 -8.29
N MET A 36 17.20 10.82 -9.32
CA MET A 36 17.41 12.24 -9.68
C MET A 36 16.13 13.02 -10.04
N GLU A 37 14.99 12.35 -10.20
CA GLU A 37 13.73 12.93 -10.66
C GLU A 37 12.58 12.80 -9.65
N LEU A 38 12.78 12.09 -8.53
CA LEU A 38 11.70 11.88 -7.55
C LEU A 38 11.70 12.95 -6.46
N LYS A 39 10.55 13.62 -6.31
CA LYS A 39 10.24 14.41 -5.12
C LYS A 39 9.52 13.52 -4.10
N ALA A 40 10.32 12.90 -3.24
CA ALA A 40 9.83 12.05 -2.17
C ALA A 40 9.84 12.78 -0.81
N LEU A 41 8.71 12.71 -0.09
CA LEU A 41 8.56 13.14 1.30
C LEU A 41 8.49 11.93 2.21
N TYR A 42 9.01 12.05 3.43
CA TYR A 42 8.96 10.99 4.44
C TYR A 42 8.36 11.53 5.73
N ASN A 43 7.19 11.01 6.08
CA ASN A 43 6.36 11.50 7.18
C ASN A 43 5.81 10.35 8.02
N TYR A 44 5.19 10.70 9.15
CA TYR A 44 4.53 9.77 10.05
C TYR A 44 3.11 10.22 10.29
N TYR A 45 2.15 9.35 10.01
CA TYR A 45 0.72 9.67 10.11
C TYR A 45 0.02 8.67 11.02
N ASN A 46 -0.95 9.15 11.80
CA ASN A 46 -1.89 8.30 12.52
C ASN A 46 -3.23 8.25 11.78
N GLY A 47 -4.12 7.35 12.19
CA GLY A 47 -5.46 7.26 11.64
C GLY A 47 -5.59 6.40 10.38
N HIS A 48 -4.57 5.60 10.08
CA HIS A 48 -4.66 4.53 9.08
C HIS A 48 -5.43 3.32 9.64
N TYR A 49 -5.74 2.38 8.76
CA TYR A 49 -6.38 1.11 9.12
C TYR A 49 -5.49 -0.06 8.69
N ILE A 50 -5.51 -1.11 9.50
CA ILE A 50 -4.84 -2.39 9.24
C ILE A 50 -5.86 -3.51 9.21
N LYS A 51 -5.73 -4.45 8.29
CA LYS A 51 -6.67 -5.58 8.14
C LYS A 51 -6.25 -6.73 9.05
N ILE A 52 -7.00 -6.98 10.12
CA ILE A 52 -6.75 -8.05 11.09
C ILE A 52 -7.96 -8.98 11.10
N ASN A 53 -7.75 -10.26 10.73
CA ASN A 53 -8.83 -11.25 10.62
C ASN A 53 -10.01 -10.72 9.76
N ASP A 54 -9.68 -10.21 8.57
CA ASP A 54 -10.64 -9.65 7.59
C ASP A 54 -11.43 -8.43 8.05
N LYS A 55 -10.96 -7.74 9.10
CA LYS A 55 -11.56 -6.49 9.60
C LYS A 55 -10.54 -5.37 9.59
N TYR A 56 -10.95 -4.22 9.08
CA TYR A 56 -10.16 -2.99 9.19
C TYR A 56 -10.22 -2.48 10.63
N GLU A 57 -9.07 -2.42 11.27
CA GLU A 57 -8.88 -1.96 12.64
C GLU A 57 -8.12 -0.62 12.63
N TYR A 58 -8.63 0.35 13.38
CA TYR A 58 -8.08 1.72 13.40
C TYR A 58 -6.73 1.79 14.13
N GLN A 59 -5.73 2.36 13.48
CA GLN A 59 -4.39 2.55 14.02
C GLN A 59 -4.25 3.94 14.66
N LYS A 60 -4.26 3.96 16.00
CA LYS A 60 -3.98 5.18 16.80
C LYS A 60 -2.51 5.59 16.76
N TYR A 61 -1.61 4.63 16.54
CA TYR A 61 -0.18 4.86 16.49
C TYR A 61 0.24 5.38 15.11
N PRO A 62 1.33 6.16 15.04
CA PRO A 62 1.83 6.63 13.76
C PRO A 62 2.44 5.49 12.95
N VAL A 63 2.28 5.54 11.63
CA VAL A 63 2.93 4.67 10.65
C VAL A 63 3.82 5.52 9.74
N PRO A 64 5.00 5.03 9.33
CA PRO A 64 5.82 5.72 8.35
C PRO A 64 5.15 5.66 6.97
N VAL A 65 5.17 6.79 6.26
CA VAL A 65 4.70 6.88 4.87
C VAL A 65 5.70 7.69 4.05
N ILE A 66 6.03 7.18 2.87
CA ILE A 66 6.81 7.87 1.85
C ILE A 66 5.84 8.32 0.76
N SER A 67 5.72 9.62 0.54
CA SER A 67 4.87 10.18 -0.51
C SER A 67 5.72 10.64 -1.69
N ILE A 68 5.41 10.13 -2.88
CA ILE A 68 6.10 10.47 -4.13
C ILE A 68 5.17 11.36 -4.96
N GLU A 69 5.55 12.64 -5.10
CA GLU A 69 4.73 13.65 -5.79
C GLU A 69 4.38 13.20 -7.22
N GLY A 70 3.07 13.21 -7.54
CA GLY A 70 2.56 12.84 -8.85
C GLY A 70 2.54 11.32 -9.14
N LYS A 71 2.88 10.48 -8.17
CA LYS A 71 2.85 9.02 -8.33
C LYS A 71 1.97 8.33 -7.29
N GLY A 72 2.41 8.27 -6.03
CA GLY A 72 1.69 7.52 -5.01
C GLY A 72 2.44 7.48 -3.69
N ASP A 73 1.88 6.72 -2.74
CA ASP A 73 2.37 6.59 -1.38
C ASP A 73 2.85 5.16 -1.11
N ILE A 74 3.91 5.03 -0.30
CA ILE A 74 4.39 3.76 0.24
C ILE A 74 4.27 3.84 1.76
N GLY A 75 3.40 3.03 2.34
CA GLY A 75 3.21 2.98 3.78
C GLY A 75 3.69 1.68 4.41
N PHE A 76 4.09 1.76 5.68
CA PHE A 76 4.72 0.64 6.38
C PHE A 76 3.94 0.28 7.65
N ASN A 77 3.18 -0.80 7.59
CA ASN A 77 2.32 -1.27 8.66
C ASN A 77 3.02 -2.32 9.52
N ILE A 78 2.43 -2.65 10.66
CA ILE A 78 2.99 -3.68 11.55
C ILE A 78 3.00 -5.07 10.91
N ASP A 79 2.11 -5.35 9.96
CA ASP A 79 1.98 -6.61 9.24
C ASP A 79 2.69 -6.64 7.87
N GLY A 80 2.91 -5.49 7.23
CA GLY A 80 3.55 -5.45 5.91
C GLY A 80 3.71 -4.05 5.34
N VAL A 81 3.88 -3.98 4.02
CA VAL A 81 4.02 -2.72 3.28
C VAL A 81 2.86 -2.60 2.31
N TRP A 82 2.25 -1.43 2.25
CA TRP A 82 1.26 -1.12 1.23
C TRP A 82 1.78 -0.02 0.31
N ILE A 83 1.40 -0.10 -0.96
CA ILE A 83 1.65 0.93 -1.95
C ILE A 83 0.30 1.38 -2.49
N GLU A 84 0.02 2.68 -2.41
CA GLU A 84 -1.26 3.26 -2.78
C GLU A 84 -1.08 4.27 -3.92
N PHE A 85 -1.95 4.17 -4.92
CA PHE A 85 -2.02 5.08 -6.06
C PHE A 85 -3.44 5.61 -6.21
N PHE A 86 -3.55 6.87 -6.62
CA PHE A 86 -4.80 7.48 -7.04
C PHE A 86 -4.62 7.97 -8.47
N ILE A 87 -5.31 7.34 -9.40
CA ILE A 87 -5.23 7.68 -10.83
C ILE A 87 -6.60 8.08 -11.35
N ASP A 88 -6.62 8.96 -12.34
CA ASP A 88 -7.87 9.28 -13.02
C ASP A 88 -8.39 8.08 -13.83
N ARG A 89 -9.69 8.08 -14.06
CA ARG A 89 -10.40 7.03 -14.80
C ARG A 89 -9.82 6.78 -16.20
N GLU A 90 -9.37 7.81 -16.92
CA GLU A 90 -8.79 7.66 -18.26
C GLU A 90 -7.43 6.93 -18.21
N THR A 91 -6.61 7.26 -17.22
CA THR A 91 -5.33 6.59 -16.95
C THR A 91 -5.56 5.13 -16.55
N PHE A 92 -6.57 4.86 -15.71
CA PHE A 92 -6.94 3.49 -15.31
C PHE A 92 -7.27 2.61 -16.52
N TYR A 93 -8.07 3.09 -17.48
CA TYR A 93 -8.42 2.30 -18.67
C TYR A 93 -7.25 2.04 -19.63
N LYS A 94 -6.16 2.79 -19.53
CA LYS A 94 -4.94 2.56 -20.33
C LYS A 94 -3.96 1.62 -19.62
N ALA A 95 -4.11 1.44 -18.31
CA ALA A 95 -3.24 0.63 -17.48
C ALA A 95 -3.37 -0.87 -17.78
N ASN A 96 -2.30 -1.61 -17.50
CA ASN A 96 -2.28 -3.07 -17.60
C ASN A 96 -2.80 -3.71 -16.29
N ILE A 97 -4.10 -3.56 -16.05
CA ILE A 97 -4.77 -3.99 -14.81
C ILE A 97 -4.75 -5.51 -14.64
N GLU A 98 -4.86 -6.26 -15.74
CA GLU A 98 -4.81 -7.72 -15.71
C GLU A 98 -3.45 -8.22 -15.20
N GLU A 99 -2.34 -7.66 -15.70
CA GLU A 99 -1.01 -8.03 -15.21
C GLU A 99 -0.79 -7.61 -13.75
N LEU A 100 -1.32 -6.44 -13.36
CA LEU A 100 -1.26 -5.95 -11.99
C LEU A 100 -1.92 -6.93 -11.01
N ILE A 101 -3.16 -7.32 -11.29
CA ILE A 101 -3.96 -8.24 -10.46
C ILE A 101 -3.31 -9.62 -10.40
N ASN A 102 -2.75 -10.11 -11.51
CA ASN A 102 -2.11 -11.42 -11.55
C ASN A 102 -0.79 -11.47 -10.75
N LYS A 103 -0.14 -10.32 -10.55
CA LYS A 103 1.19 -10.25 -9.93
C LYS A 103 1.15 -9.92 -8.44
N TYR A 104 0.17 -9.13 -8.00
CA TYR A 104 0.14 -8.58 -6.66
C TYR A 104 -1.16 -8.88 -5.91
N ASP A 105 -1.12 -8.72 -4.60
CA ASP A 105 -2.30 -8.68 -3.73
C ASP A 105 -2.87 -7.25 -3.82
N VAL A 106 -3.99 -7.06 -4.53
CA VAL A 106 -4.52 -5.76 -4.95
C VAL A 106 -5.93 -5.53 -4.44
N GLU A 107 -6.19 -4.32 -3.95
CA GLU A 107 -7.53 -3.76 -3.74
C GLU A 107 -7.72 -2.56 -4.70
N ILE A 108 -8.87 -2.50 -5.39
CA ILE A 108 -9.22 -1.38 -6.28
C ILE A 108 -10.57 -0.83 -5.82
N TYR A 109 -10.64 0.47 -5.56
CA TYR A 109 -11.79 1.13 -4.94
C TYR A 109 -12.01 2.56 -5.45
N GLY A 110 -13.14 3.16 -5.09
CA GLY A 110 -13.44 4.55 -5.39
C GLY A 110 -12.48 5.52 -4.69
N GLY A 111 -11.88 6.44 -5.44
CA GLY A 111 -10.96 7.44 -4.90
C GLY A 111 -11.68 8.53 -4.09
N ASN A 112 -12.90 8.90 -4.47
CA ASN A 112 -13.73 9.85 -3.73
C ASN A 112 -14.53 9.15 -2.63
N ASN A 113 -15.10 7.99 -2.94
CA ASN A 113 -15.77 7.12 -1.98
C ASN A 113 -15.02 5.80 -1.81
N CYS A 114 -14.11 5.77 -0.83
CA CYS A 114 -13.31 4.60 -0.48
C CYS A 114 -14.09 3.43 0.12
N LEU A 115 -15.43 3.53 0.24
CA LEU A 115 -16.31 2.42 0.62
C LEU A 115 -16.82 1.62 -0.59
N ILE A 116 -16.56 2.10 -1.82
CA ILE A 116 -16.91 1.38 -3.03
C ILE A 116 -15.72 0.50 -3.41
N ASP A 117 -15.83 -0.80 -3.13
CA ASP A 117 -14.85 -1.78 -3.56
C ASP A 117 -15.17 -2.26 -4.99
N PHE A 118 -14.31 -1.90 -5.94
CA PHE A 118 -14.43 -2.35 -7.32
C PHE A 118 -13.77 -3.71 -7.55
N TYR A 119 -12.71 -4.03 -6.82
CA TYR A 119 -12.01 -5.31 -6.94
C TYR A 119 -11.61 -5.87 -5.58
N SER A 120 -11.83 -7.17 -5.44
CA SER A 120 -11.24 -8.04 -4.43
C SER A 120 -10.84 -9.36 -5.11
N ASP A 121 -9.93 -10.12 -4.48
CA ASP A 121 -9.45 -11.40 -5.02
C ASP A 121 -10.60 -12.32 -5.48
N GLY A 122 -10.47 -12.87 -6.69
CA GLY A 122 -11.45 -13.75 -7.32
C GLY A 122 -12.50 -13.08 -8.21
N LYS A 123 -12.53 -11.74 -8.31
CA LYS A 123 -13.38 -11.02 -9.27
C LYS A 123 -12.75 -10.99 -10.67
N SER A 124 -13.55 -10.99 -11.73
CA SER A 124 -13.02 -10.85 -13.10
C SER A 124 -12.63 -9.40 -13.42
N VAL A 125 -11.70 -9.21 -14.36
CA VAL A 125 -11.33 -7.86 -14.84
C VAL A 125 -12.51 -7.23 -15.58
N GLU A 126 -13.30 -8.02 -16.30
CA GLU A 126 -14.50 -7.54 -17.00
C GLU A 126 -15.54 -6.98 -16.04
N ASP A 127 -15.81 -7.67 -14.92
CA ASP A 127 -16.75 -7.19 -13.90
C ASP A 127 -16.22 -5.93 -13.20
N LEU A 128 -14.91 -5.89 -12.92
CA LEU A 128 -14.24 -4.70 -12.38
C LEU A 128 -14.43 -3.49 -13.30
N LEU A 129 -14.15 -3.64 -14.60
CA LEU A 129 -14.29 -2.56 -15.58
C LEU A 129 -15.74 -2.11 -15.72
N SER A 130 -16.68 -3.06 -15.72
CA SER A 130 -18.10 -2.74 -15.78
C SER A 130 -18.57 -1.96 -14.55
N ASP A 131 -18.10 -2.30 -13.35
CA ASP A 131 -18.47 -1.58 -12.14
C ASP A 131 -17.91 -0.17 -12.10
N ILE A 132 -16.67 0.03 -12.58
CA ILE A 132 -16.09 1.38 -12.71
C ILE A 132 -16.87 2.20 -13.74
N GLU A 133 -17.22 1.63 -14.89
CA GLU A 133 -18.00 2.30 -15.94
C GLU A 133 -19.38 2.76 -15.42
N ASN A 134 -20.00 1.95 -14.56
CA ASN A 134 -21.30 2.25 -13.96
C ASN A 134 -21.21 3.12 -12.68
N SER A 135 -20.02 3.54 -12.28
CA SER A 135 -19.80 4.41 -11.12
C SER A 135 -19.65 5.88 -11.49
N ASP A 136 -19.79 6.78 -10.52
CA ASP A 136 -19.47 8.21 -10.65
C ASP A 136 -18.02 8.53 -10.20
N GLU A 137 -17.17 7.52 -9.99
CA GLU A 137 -15.80 7.71 -9.51
C GLU A 137 -14.83 8.17 -10.61
N GLU A 138 -14.43 9.43 -10.58
CA GLU A 138 -13.44 9.98 -11.52
C GLU A 138 -11.99 9.62 -11.16
N ILE A 139 -11.75 9.29 -9.89
CA ILE A 139 -10.46 8.85 -9.37
C ILE A 139 -10.62 7.42 -8.88
N ILE A 140 -9.68 6.57 -9.24
CA ILE A 140 -9.62 5.18 -8.82
C ILE A 140 -8.44 5.00 -7.87
N GLY A 141 -8.74 4.50 -6.67
CA GLY A 141 -7.75 4.09 -5.69
C GLY A 141 -7.26 2.67 -5.99
N ILE A 142 -5.95 2.47 -5.94
CA ILE A 142 -5.31 1.17 -6.13
C ILE A 142 -4.34 0.96 -4.98
N SER A 143 -4.61 -0.03 -4.14
CA SER A 143 -3.72 -0.44 -3.04
C SER A 143 -3.11 -1.81 -3.34
N ILE A 144 -1.81 -1.93 -3.08
CA ILE A 144 -1.05 -3.16 -3.27
C ILE A 144 -0.37 -3.54 -1.97
N TYR A 145 -0.53 -4.79 -1.56
CA TYR A 145 0.01 -5.31 -0.31
C TYR A 145 1.20 -6.22 -0.55
N LEU A 146 2.36 -5.81 -0.04
CA LEU A 146 3.60 -6.56 -0.11
C LEU A 146 3.84 -7.30 1.21
N LYS A 147 3.86 -8.63 1.14
CA LYS A 147 4.25 -9.50 2.26
C LYS A 147 5.78 -9.61 2.40
N ASP A 148 6.52 -9.32 1.34
CA ASP A 148 7.99 -9.27 1.37
C ASP A 148 8.49 -7.93 1.93
N THR A 149 9.42 -8.00 2.87
CA THR A 149 9.96 -6.86 3.60
C THR A 149 11.39 -6.50 3.19
N LYS A 150 11.87 -6.98 2.04
CA LYS A 150 13.16 -6.54 1.47
C LYS A 150 13.00 -5.21 0.74
N TYR A 151 13.80 -4.20 1.14
CA TYR A 151 13.64 -2.83 0.62
C TYR A 151 13.84 -2.68 -0.90
N ASN A 152 14.77 -3.43 -1.51
CA ASN A 152 14.94 -3.41 -2.98
C ASN A 152 13.64 -3.87 -3.68
N ASN A 153 13.01 -4.92 -3.15
CA ASN A 153 11.78 -5.45 -3.71
C ASN A 153 10.62 -4.45 -3.60
N ILE A 154 10.58 -3.64 -2.54
CA ILE A 154 9.55 -2.58 -2.37
C ILE A 154 9.75 -1.46 -3.40
N LYS A 155 10.99 -0.99 -3.56
CA LYS A 155 11.31 0.04 -4.55
C LYS A 155 11.03 -0.46 -5.97
N ASP A 156 11.48 -1.66 -6.30
CA ASP A 156 11.30 -2.24 -7.62
C ASP A 156 9.81 -2.46 -7.92
N ALA A 157 9.04 -2.96 -6.93
CA ALA A 157 7.59 -3.08 -7.04
C ALA A 157 6.91 -1.72 -7.26
N PHE A 158 7.31 -0.66 -6.55
CA PHE A 158 6.75 0.67 -6.76
C PHE A 158 6.89 1.15 -8.20
N PHE A 159 8.10 1.03 -8.78
CA PHE A 159 8.35 1.46 -10.16
C PHE A 159 7.71 0.56 -11.19
N GLU A 160 7.69 -0.74 -10.94
CA GLU A 160 6.99 -1.68 -11.80
C GLU A 160 5.50 -1.36 -11.87
N VAL A 161 4.86 -1.11 -10.72
CA VAL A 161 3.45 -0.72 -10.68
C VAL A 161 3.24 0.62 -11.38
N CYS A 162 4.11 1.61 -11.19
CA CYS A 162 4.04 2.86 -11.97
C CYS A 162 4.04 2.57 -13.48
N SER A 163 4.89 1.66 -13.95
CA SER A 163 4.91 1.27 -15.36
C SER A 163 3.62 0.58 -15.80
N LEU A 164 3.05 -0.30 -14.97
CA LEU A 164 1.76 -0.96 -15.26
C LEU A 164 0.59 0.04 -15.30
N LEU A 165 0.67 1.10 -14.49
CA LEU A 165 -0.32 2.18 -14.44
C LEU A 165 -0.06 3.30 -15.47
N ASN A 166 0.99 3.21 -16.28
CA ASN A 166 1.44 4.24 -17.23
C ASN A 166 1.78 5.60 -16.58
N MET A 167 2.53 5.59 -15.46
CA MET A 167 2.90 6.77 -14.66
C MET A 167 4.40 7.08 -14.61
#